data_AF-A0A9E1LLJ9-F1
#
_entry.id   AF-A0A9E1LLJ9-F1
#
_cell.length_a   1.000
_cell.length_b   1.000
_cell.length_c   1.000
_cell.angle_alpha   90.00
_cell.angle_beta   90.00
_cell.angle_gamma   90.00
#
_symmetry.space_group_name_H-M   'P 1'
#
loop_
_entity.id
_entity.type
_entity.pdbx_description
1 polymer ?
#
loop_
_entity_poly.entity_id
_entity_poly.type
_entity_poly.pdbx_seq_one_letter_code
_entity_poly.pdbx_strand_id
1 'polypeptide(L)'
;TRLRLILRGKRLGLSLDDSREIIDMYEPGKTNVDQLKKLIDAIQAQRIKLNQQLDDISKLLNDLNQAEADCIDALKSNGRS
;
A
#
# COMPACT_ATOMS: atom_id res chain seq x y z
N THR A 1 16.10 21.21 -4.86
CA THR A 1 15.49 21.74 -3.61
C THR A 1 14.94 20.60 -2.79
N ARG A 2 15.18 20.63 -1.46
CA ARG A 2 14.71 19.67 -0.44
C ARG A 2 13.26 19.21 -0.68
N LEU A 3 12.39 20.13 -1.09
CA LEU A 3 11.00 19.91 -1.52
C LEU A 3 10.77 18.78 -2.54
N ARG A 4 11.68 18.53 -3.48
CA ARG A 4 11.48 17.50 -4.53
C ARG A 4 11.59 16.07 -3.97
N LEU A 5 12.34 15.87 -2.89
CA LEU A 5 12.42 14.59 -2.16
C LEU A 5 11.16 14.37 -1.30
N ILE A 6 10.66 15.43 -0.65
CA ILE A 6 9.40 15.41 0.15
C ILE A 6 8.21 15.02 -0.73
N LEU A 7 8.11 15.62 -1.91
CA LEU A 7 7.03 15.36 -2.87
C LEU A 7 7.11 13.94 -3.46
N ARG A 8 8.29 13.32 -3.49
CA ARG A 8 8.46 11.92 -3.94
C ARG A 8 8.10 10.92 -2.83
N GLY A 9 8.43 11.21 -1.57
CA GLY A 9 8.04 10.39 -0.40
C GLY A 9 6.54 10.36 -0.15
N LYS A 10 5.86 11.53 -0.22
CA LYS A 10 4.40 11.63 -0.08
C LYS A 10 3.64 10.88 -1.18
N ARG A 11 4.23 10.75 -2.39
CA ARG A 11 3.65 10.01 -3.53
C ARG A 11 3.88 8.50 -3.45
N LEU A 12 4.70 8.03 -2.52
CA LEU A 12 5.00 6.60 -2.30
C LEU A 12 4.15 5.97 -1.19
N GLY A 13 3.25 6.74 -0.55
CA GLY A 13 2.41 6.25 0.55
C GLY A 13 3.14 6.18 1.90
N LEU A 14 4.32 6.79 2.01
CA LEU A 14 5.04 6.96 3.27
C LEU A 14 4.28 7.93 4.18
N SER A 15 4.28 7.67 5.49
CA SER A 15 3.68 8.60 6.45
C SER A 15 4.38 9.96 6.37
N LEU A 16 3.65 11.01 6.76
CA LEU A 16 4.23 12.36 6.90
C LEU A 16 5.40 12.35 7.90
N ASP A 17 5.34 11.49 8.92
CA ASP A 17 6.39 11.31 9.92
C ASP A 17 7.63 10.62 9.35
N ASP A 18 7.48 9.51 8.61
CA ASP A 18 8.61 8.83 7.95
C ASP A 18 9.32 9.76 6.95
N SER A 19 8.51 10.51 6.19
CA SER A 19 9.04 11.50 5.26
C SER A 19 9.84 12.56 6.01
N ARG A 20 9.33 13.03 7.16
CA ARG A 20 9.98 14.04 7.99
C ARG A 20 11.29 13.55 8.59
N GLU A 21 11.35 12.34 9.14
CA GLU A 21 12.58 11.75 9.68
C GLU A 21 13.68 11.64 8.61
N ILE A 22 13.34 11.17 7.41
CA ILE A 22 14.29 11.03 6.30
C ILE A 22 14.80 12.41 5.83
N ILE A 23 13.97 13.45 5.94
CA ILE A 23 14.33 14.84 5.59
C ILE A 23 15.17 15.50 6.68
N ASP A 24 14.94 15.17 7.96
CA ASP A 24 15.68 15.68 9.11
C ASP A 24 17.12 15.12 9.13
N MET A 25 17.28 13.87 8.71
CA MET A 25 18.58 13.20 8.56
C MET A 25 19.44 13.71 7.39
N TYR A 26 18.95 14.67 6.60
CA TYR A 26 19.70 15.20 5.46
C TYR A 26 20.72 16.26 5.92
N GLU A 27 22.00 15.89 5.93
CA GLU A 27 23.12 16.83 6.06
C GLU A 27 23.71 17.14 4.67
N PRO A 28 23.66 18.39 4.19
CA PRO A 28 24.30 18.76 2.93
C PRO A 28 25.83 18.71 3.06
N GLY A 29 26.48 17.93 2.19
CA GLY A 29 27.95 17.80 2.15
C GLY A 29 28.52 16.53 2.79
N LYS A 30 27.69 15.65 3.36
CA LYS A 30 28.09 14.33 3.86
C LYS A 30 27.54 13.18 3.02
N THR A 31 28.14 12.01 3.17
CA THR A 31 27.65 10.76 2.56
C THR A 31 26.41 10.30 3.32
N ASN A 32 25.23 10.55 2.77
CA ASN A 32 23.93 10.26 3.39
C ASN A 32 23.52 8.78 3.25
N VAL A 33 24.43 7.84 3.52
CA VAL A 33 24.22 6.39 3.32
C VAL A 33 23.11 5.85 4.23
N ASP A 34 23.10 6.24 5.51
CA ASP A 34 22.07 5.81 6.46
C ASP A 34 20.68 6.34 6.10
N GLN A 35 20.61 7.55 5.52
CA GLN A 35 19.36 8.13 5.01
C GLN A 35 18.79 7.29 3.85
N LEU A 36 19.66 6.84 2.94
CA LEU A 36 19.26 5.97 1.83
C LEU A 36 18.80 4.59 2.31
N LYS A 37 19.49 4.01 3.30
CA LYS A 37 19.06 2.74 3.92
C LYS A 37 17.68 2.86 4.56
N LYS A 38 17.45 3.88 5.40
CA LYS A 38 16.12 4.15 5.98
C LYS A 38 15.03 4.33 4.92
N LEU A 39 15.35 5.03 3.83
CA LEU A 39 14.41 5.21 2.73
C LEU A 39 14.09 3.88 2.02
N ILE A 40 15.08 3.02 1.82
CA ILE A 40 14.88 1.69 1.24
C ILE A 40 13.99 0.85 2.16
N ASP A 41 14.25 0.83 3.47
CA ASP A 41 13.46 0.08 4.45
C ASP A 41 12.00 0.54 4.45
N ALA A 42 11.78 1.87 4.45
CA ALA A 42 10.44 2.44 4.40
C ALA A 42 9.68 2.08 3.11
N ILE A 43 10.37 2.10 1.96
CA ILE A 43 9.79 1.66 0.68
C ILE A 43 9.42 0.18 0.71
N GLN A 44 10.29 -0.66 1.28
CA GLN A 44 10.04 -2.11 1.39
C GLN A 44 8.84 -2.41 2.29
N ALA A 45 8.75 -1.76 3.46
CA ALA A 45 7.62 -1.90 4.36
C ALA A 45 6.30 -1.51 3.69
N GLN A 46 6.29 -0.39 2.97
CA GLN A 46 5.10 0.06 2.24
C GLN A 46 4.71 -0.91 1.11
N ARG A 47 5.69 -1.46 0.39
CA ARG A 47 5.43 -2.49 -0.64
C ARG A 47 4.79 -3.73 -0.05
N ILE A 48 5.26 -4.21 1.10
CA ILE A 48 4.69 -5.36 1.80
C ILE A 48 3.24 -5.08 2.19
N LYS A 49 2.98 -3.90 2.79
CA LYS A 49 1.63 -3.49 3.18
C LYS A 49 0.66 -3.45 1.99
N LEU A 50 1.07 -2.85 0.88
CA LEU A 50 0.23 -2.76 -0.32
C LEU A 50 -0.05 -4.13 -0.93
N ASN A 51 0.94 -5.03 -0.96
CA ASN A 51 0.73 -6.39 -1.42
C ASN A 51 -0.25 -7.16 -0.53
N GLN A 52 -0.19 -6.99 0.80
CA GLN A 52 -1.16 -7.59 1.71
C GLN A 52 -2.56 -7.06 1.45
N GLN A 53 -2.71 -5.74 1.31
CA GLN A 53 -4.01 -5.14 0.99
C GLN A 53 -4.57 -5.65 -0.34
N LEU A 54 -3.71 -5.87 -1.35
CA LEU A 54 -4.12 -6.42 -2.63
C LEU A 54 -4.62 -7.88 -2.49
N ASP A 55 -3.91 -8.70 -1.70
CA ASP A 55 -4.33 -10.08 -1.39
C ASP A 55 -5.68 -10.10 -0.66
N ASP A 56 -5.84 -9.24 0.35
CA ASP A 56 -7.09 -9.13 1.12
C ASP A 56 -8.26 -8.68 0.23
N ILE A 57 -8.05 -7.70 -0.64
CA ILE A 57 -9.05 -7.25 -1.62
C ILE A 57 -9.40 -8.38 -2.59
N SER A 58 -8.40 -9.14 -3.05
CA SER A 58 -8.63 -10.26 -3.98
C SER A 58 -9.47 -11.36 -3.34
N LYS A 59 -9.23 -11.67 -2.07
CA LYS A 59 -10.05 -12.62 -1.29
C LYS A 59 -11.48 -12.12 -1.13
N LEU A 60 -11.65 -10.86 -0.74
CA LEU A 60 -12.98 -10.26 -0.59
C LEU A 60 -13.79 -10.29 -1.90
N LEU A 61 -13.13 -10.00 -3.04
CA LEU A 61 -13.78 -10.09 -4.35
C LEU A 61 -14.22 -11.52 -4.68
N ASN A 62 -13.42 -12.53 -4.34
CA ASN A 62 -13.81 -13.93 -4.53
C ASN A 62 -15.02 -14.30 -3.66
N ASP A 63 -15.02 -13.88 -2.39
CA ASP A 63 -16.14 -14.13 -1.47
C ASP A 63 -17.44 -13.47 -1.97
N LEU A 64 -17.35 -12.23 -2.50
CA LEU A 64 -18.48 -11.53 -3.10
C LEU A 64 -19.00 -12.24 -4.35
N ASN A 65 -18.11 -12.70 -5.24
CA ASN A 65 -18.49 -13.45 -6.43
C ASN A 65 -19.20 -14.76 -6.08
N GLN A 66 -18.73 -15.46 -5.04
CA GLN A 66 -19.37 -16.69 -4.57
C GLN A 66 -20.75 -16.40 -3.99
N ALA A 67 -20.87 -15.38 -3.14
CA ALA A 67 -22.15 -14.99 -2.56
C ALA A 67 -23.17 -14.58 -3.64
N GLU A 68 -22.73 -13.89 -4.69
CA GLU A 68 -23.58 -13.53 -5.82
C GLU A 68 -24.04 -14.79 -6.59
N ALA A 69 -23.14 -15.73 -6.87
CA ALA A 69 -23.47 -16.98 -7.54
C ALA A 69 -24.50 -17.80 -6.75
N ASP A 70 -24.31 -17.92 -5.43
CA ASP A 70 -25.22 -18.62 -4.52
C ASP A 70 -26.62 -17.98 -4.53
N CYS A 71 -26.70 -16.65 -4.52
CA CYS A 71 -27.96 -15.92 -4.62
C CYS A 71 -28.66 -16.17 -5.96
N ILE A 72 -27.91 -16.15 -7.06
CA ILE A 72 -28.43 -16.43 -8.41
C ILE A 72 -28.99 -17.85 -8.50
N ASP A 73 -28.29 -18.84 -7.94
CA ASP A 73 -28.72 -20.23 -7.99
C ASP A 73 -29.93 -20.50 -7.09
N ALA A 74 -30.03 -19.84 -5.94
CA ALA A 74 -31.23 -19.85 -5.10
C ALA A 74 -32.46 -19.28 -5.85
N LEU A 75 -32.30 -18.17 -6.57
CA LEU A 75 -33.37 -17.58 -7.39
C LEU A 75 -33.83 -18.52 -8.51
N LYS A 76 -32.91 -19.18 -9.22
CA LYS A 76 -33.26 -20.15 -10.27
C LYS A 76 -33.99 -21.38 -9.73
N SER A 77 -33.69 -21.78 -8.49
CA SER A 77 -34.28 -22.94 -7.84
C SER A 77 -35.70 -22.63 -7.35
N ASN A 78 -35.91 -21.44 -6.76
CA ASN A 78 -37.24 -20.99 -6.33
C ASN A 78 -38.18 -20.60 -7.48
N GLY A 79 -37.66 -20.21 -8.65
CA GLY A 79 -38.49 -19.91 -9.83
C GLY A 79 -38.95 -21.15 -10.63
N ARG A 80 -38.53 -22.36 -10.23
CA ARG A 80 -38.90 -23.64 -10.87
C ARG A 80 -39.89 -24.47 -10.04
N SER A 81 -40.32 -23.97 -8.88
CA SER A 81 -41.42 -24.55 -8.08
C SER A 81 -42.75 -23.86 -8.36
#